data_AF-A0A7S3N4Q1-F1
#
_entry.id   AF-A0A7S3N4Q1-F1
#
_cell.length_a   1.000
_cell.length_b   1.000
_cell.length_c   1.000
_cell.angle_alpha   90.00
_cell.angle_beta   90.00
_cell.angle_gamma   90.00
#
_symmetry.space_group_name_H-M   'P 1'
#
loop_
_entity.id
_entity.type
_entity.pdbx_description
1 polymer ?
#
loop_
_entity_poly.entity_id
_entity_poly.type
_entity_poly.pdbx_seq_one_letter_code
_entity_poly.pdbx_strand_id
1 'polypeptide(L)'
;EKSQHSSIQLEEFLAKTDNAKSGHVHHGKSSVLIVTLNTINTVVGGGILTIPYTVYQSGLVLSILSIFLSMLFGISSIYVLVKCKEITGHYGIGTIGYECFGRKSIFIVYTLTCILCLGLPSSFMIIFSDAATPLVEKMLGVENHMIRYLILAIC
;
A
#
# COMPACT_ATOMS: atom_id res chain seq x y z
N GLU A 1 -29.29 1.91 -19.01
CA GLU A 1 -28.69 0.55 -19.04
C GLU A 1 -27.23 0.47 -18.59
N LYS A 2 -26.32 1.42 -18.94
CA LYS A 2 -24.90 1.39 -18.50
C LYS A 2 -24.62 1.66 -17.01
N SER A 3 -25.59 2.20 -16.25
CA SER A 3 -25.38 2.55 -14.83
C SER A 3 -25.59 1.38 -13.86
N GLN A 4 -26.22 0.28 -14.30
CA GLN A 4 -26.55 -0.87 -13.43
C GLN A 4 -25.41 -1.91 -13.38
N HIS A 5 -24.57 -1.96 -14.41
CA HIS A 5 -23.44 -2.89 -14.51
C HIS A 5 -22.27 -2.49 -13.59
N SER A 6 -22.13 -1.21 -13.25
CA SER A 6 -21.06 -0.73 -12.35
C SER A 6 -21.34 -1.04 -10.88
N SER A 7 -22.61 -1.06 -10.46
CA SER A 7 -23.02 -1.39 -9.09
C SER A 7 -22.81 -2.88 -8.78
N ILE A 8 -23.09 -3.76 -9.76
CA ILE A 8 -22.93 -5.22 -9.62
C ILE A 8 -21.44 -5.60 -9.53
N GLN A 9 -20.56 -4.92 -10.29
CA GLN A 9 -19.11 -5.09 -10.18
C GLN A 9 -18.56 -4.55 -8.85
N LEU A 10 -19.09 -3.44 -8.34
CA LEU A 10 -18.72 -2.91 -7.02
C LEU A 10 -19.13 -3.86 -5.89
N GLU A 11 -20.31 -4.49 -5.95
CA GLU A 11 -20.71 -5.48 -4.94
C GLU A 11 -19.93 -6.80 -5.04
N GLU A 12 -19.54 -7.26 -6.24
CA GLU A 12 -18.60 -8.39 -6.38
C GLU A 12 -17.18 -8.06 -5.90
N PHE A 13 -16.70 -6.83 -6.13
CA PHE A 13 -15.39 -6.38 -5.66
C PHE A 13 -15.37 -6.15 -4.14
N LEU A 14 -16.47 -5.64 -3.59
CA LEU A 14 -16.70 -5.53 -2.15
C LEU A 14 -16.85 -6.92 -1.54
N ALA A 15 -17.56 -7.88 -2.16
CA ALA A 15 -17.68 -9.25 -1.66
C ALA A 15 -16.36 -10.03 -1.72
N LYS A 16 -15.50 -9.77 -2.72
CA LYS A 16 -14.15 -10.35 -2.81
C LYS A 16 -13.19 -9.72 -1.81
N THR A 17 -13.39 -8.44 -1.50
CA THR A 17 -12.66 -7.72 -0.45
C THR A 17 -13.19 -8.08 0.94
N ASP A 18 -14.48 -8.38 1.09
CA ASP A 18 -15.13 -8.81 2.32
C ASP A 18 -14.81 -10.27 2.63
N ASN A 19 -14.67 -11.16 1.65
CA ASN A 19 -14.08 -12.48 1.88
C ASN A 19 -12.58 -12.41 2.27
N ALA A 20 -11.89 -11.31 1.96
CA ALA A 20 -10.53 -11.05 2.42
C ALA A 20 -10.44 -10.28 3.75
N LYS A 21 -11.49 -9.52 4.13
CA LYS A 21 -11.57 -8.72 5.37
C LYS A 21 -12.42 -9.35 6.47
N SER A 22 -13.32 -10.25 6.14
CA SER A 22 -14.19 -11.02 7.05
C SER A 22 -13.48 -12.30 7.48
N GLY A 23 -12.34 -12.09 8.12
CA GLY A 23 -11.64 -13.11 8.90
C GLY A 23 -11.80 -12.86 10.41
N HIS A 24 -12.89 -12.25 10.85
CA HIS A 24 -13.26 -12.20 12.26
C HIS A 24 -14.41 -13.16 12.51
N VAL A 25 -14.13 -14.44 12.72
CA VAL A 25 -14.95 -15.21 13.66
C VAL A 25 -14.07 -16.21 14.42
N HIS A 26 -14.30 -16.22 15.72
CA HIS A 26 -13.82 -17.16 16.70
C HIS A 26 -13.87 -18.63 16.20
N HIS A 27 -12.87 -19.42 16.65
CA HIS A 27 -12.85 -20.89 16.69
C HIS A 27 -12.58 -21.73 15.41
N GLY A 28 -11.98 -21.16 14.36
CA GLY A 28 -11.47 -21.95 13.22
C GLY A 28 -10.09 -21.48 12.79
N LYS A 29 -9.12 -22.40 12.71
CA LYS A 29 -7.71 -22.18 12.35
C LYS A 29 -7.54 -21.20 11.17
N SER A 30 -7.31 -19.91 11.44
CA SER A 30 -6.78 -18.98 10.43
C SER A 30 -5.40 -19.49 10.05
N SER A 31 -5.29 -20.05 8.84
CA SER A 31 -4.07 -20.68 8.38
C SER A 31 -2.99 -19.61 8.21
N VAL A 32 -1.80 -19.84 8.77
CA VAL A 32 -0.62 -18.99 8.61
C VAL A 32 -0.36 -18.70 7.13
N LEU A 33 -0.75 -19.62 6.25
CA LEU A 33 -0.67 -19.49 4.80
C LEU A 33 -1.52 -18.30 4.28
N ILE A 34 -2.78 -18.17 4.70
CA ILE A 34 -3.68 -17.11 4.22
C ILE A 34 -3.18 -15.73 4.66
N VAL A 35 -2.75 -15.61 5.92
CA VAL A 35 -2.20 -14.35 6.46
C VAL A 35 -0.91 -13.95 5.73
N THR A 36 -0.05 -14.93 5.45
CA THR A 36 1.21 -14.71 4.70
C THR A 36 0.93 -14.24 3.28
N LEU A 37 0.02 -14.91 2.55
CA LEU A 37 -0.34 -14.51 1.19
C LEU A 37 -0.98 -13.13 1.13
N ASN A 38 -1.84 -12.79 2.08
CA ASN A 38 -2.44 -11.46 2.15
C ASN A 38 -1.38 -10.37 2.39
N THR A 39 -0.40 -10.67 3.25
CA THR A 39 0.72 -9.77 3.53
C THR A 39 1.60 -9.60 2.29
N ILE A 40 1.92 -10.69 1.58
CA ILE A 40 2.70 -10.66 0.33
C ILE A 40 1.98 -9.83 -0.73
N ASN A 41 0.68 -10.05 -0.96
CA ASN A 41 -0.08 -9.28 -1.94
C ASN A 41 -0.05 -7.77 -1.66
N THR A 42 -0.11 -7.39 -0.38
CA THR A 42 -0.05 -5.98 0.02
C THR A 42 1.34 -5.38 -0.26
N VAL A 43 2.41 -6.07 0.12
CA VAL A 43 3.79 -5.58 -0.05
C VAL A 43 4.20 -5.58 -1.53
N VAL A 44 3.89 -6.65 -2.26
CA VAL A 44 4.20 -6.79 -3.70
C VAL A 44 3.42 -5.77 -4.53
N GLY A 45 2.15 -5.53 -4.19
CA GLY A 45 1.32 -4.53 -4.86
C GLY A 45 1.95 -3.13 -4.87
N GLY A 46 2.54 -2.71 -3.73
CA GLY A 46 3.28 -1.45 -3.66
C GLY A 46 4.69 -1.51 -4.25
N GLY A 47 5.35 -2.67 -4.19
CA GLY A 47 6.72 -2.83 -4.68
C GLY A 47 6.85 -2.86 -6.20
N ILE A 48 5.84 -3.36 -6.93
CA ILE A 48 5.98 -3.71 -8.34
C ILE A 48 6.24 -2.53 -9.28
N LEU A 49 5.69 -1.34 -8.97
CA LEU A 49 5.94 -0.12 -9.74
C LEU A 49 7.19 0.61 -9.25
N THR A 50 7.43 0.60 -7.94
CA THR A 50 8.50 1.37 -7.29
C THR A 50 9.88 0.78 -7.58
N ILE A 51 10.03 -0.55 -7.59
CA ILE A 51 11.32 -1.22 -7.83
C ILE A 51 11.90 -0.90 -9.23
N PRO A 52 11.19 -1.10 -10.36
CA PRO A 52 11.75 -0.79 -11.67
C PRO A 52 12.02 0.72 -11.85
N TYR A 53 11.16 1.58 -11.31
CA TYR A 53 11.33 3.03 -11.36
C TYR A 53 12.58 3.49 -10.60
N THR A 54 12.77 3.01 -9.37
CA THR A 54 13.95 3.34 -8.55
C THR A 54 15.25 2.86 -9.19
N VAL A 55 15.24 1.66 -9.80
CA VAL A 55 16.39 1.13 -10.55
C VAL A 55 16.70 1.97 -11.78
N TYR A 56 15.67 2.40 -12.52
CA TYR A 56 15.84 3.27 -13.68
C TYR A 56 16.46 4.63 -13.31
N GLN A 57 16.04 5.21 -12.18
CA GLN A 57 16.47 6.56 -11.79
C GLN A 57 17.81 6.59 -11.05
N SER A 58 18.11 5.59 -10.22
CA SER A 58 19.23 5.63 -9.26
C SER A 58 20.40 4.73 -9.65
N GLY A 59 20.23 3.90 -10.68
CA GLY A 59 21.16 2.85 -11.07
C GLY A 59 21.06 1.59 -10.20
N LEU A 60 21.62 0.48 -10.70
CA LEU A 60 21.47 -0.85 -10.08
C LEU A 60 22.07 -0.93 -8.67
N VAL A 61 23.30 -0.45 -8.49
CA VAL A 61 24.04 -0.62 -7.22
C VAL A 61 23.36 0.12 -6.07
N LEU A 62 22.96 1.39 -6.29
CA LEU A 62 22.30 2.20 -5.26
C LEU A 62 20.92 1.65 -4.90
N SER A 63 20.19 1.13 -5.89
CA SER A 63 18.86 0.56 -5.70
C SER A 63 18.90 -0.73 -4.90
N ILE A 64 19.84 -1.64 -5.20
CA ILE A 64 20.04 -2.87 -4.43
C ILE A 64 20.41 -2.55 -2.98
N LEU A 65 21.32 -1.59 -2.77
CA LEU A 65 21.71 -1.15 -1.43
C LEU A 65 20.52 -0.57 -0.66
N SER A 66 19.69 0.25 -1.31
CA SER A 66 18.50 0.87 -0.69
C SER A 66 17.43 -0.17 -0.34
N ILE A 67 17.21 -1.15 -1.21
CA ILE A 67 16.28 -2.27 -0.95
C ILE A 67 16.78 -3.11 0.22
N PHE A 68 18.09 -3.40 0.27
CA PHE A 68 18.68 -4.14 1.39
C PHE A 68 18.53 -3.40 2.72
N LEU A 69 18.79 -2.09 2.72
CA LEU A 69 18.64 -1.25 3.90
C LEU A 69 17.17 -1.17 4.36
N SER A 70 16.25 -1.05 3.39
CA SER A 70 14.80 -1.09 3.64
C SER A 70 14.37 -2.43 4.25
N MET A 71 14.91 -3.55 3.78
CA MET A 71 14.65 -4.87 4.35
C MET A 71 15.07 -4.98 5.82
N LEU A 72 16.27 -4.49 6.17
CA LEU A 72 16.74 -4.47 7.56
C LEU A 72 15.83 -3.63 8.46
N PHE A 73 15.41 -2.47 7.97
CA PHE A 73 14.51 -1.58 8.70
C PHE A 73 13.11 -2.20 8.87
N GLY A 74 12.60 -2.87 7.83
CA GLY A 74 11.32 -3.57 7.87
C GLY A 74 11.31 -4.73 8.87
N ILE A 75 12.33 -5.59 8.86
CA ILE A 75 12.46 -6.70 9.83
C ILE A 75 12.54 -6.16 11.26
N SER A 76 13.33 -5.11 11.48
CA SER A 76 13.47 -4.49 12.80
C SER A 76 12.15 -3.87 13.28
N SER A 77 11.42 -3.19 12.39
CA SER A 77 10.12 -2.61 12.70
C SER A 77 9.09 -3.66 13.08
N ILE A 78 8.99 -4.75 12.31
CA ILE A 78 8.09 -5.87 12.60
C ILE A 78 8.47 -6.53 13.93
N TYR A 79 9.76 -6.74 14.21
CA TYR A 79 10.22 -7.32 15.46
C TYR A 79 9.77 -6.50 16.69
N VAL A 80 9.99 -5.19 16.66
CA VAL A 80 9.56 -4.30 17.74
C VAL A 80 8.05 -4.30 17.87
N LEU A 81 7.32 -4.24 16.75
CA LEU A 81 5.86 -4.22 16.76
C LEU A 81 5.27 -5.51 17.36
N VAL A 82 5.83 -6.67 17.01
CA VAL A 82 5.42 -7.95 17.58
C VAL A 82 5.69 -8.00 19.08
N LYS A 83 6.85 -7.51 19.54
CA LYS A 83 7.18 -7.44 20.98
C LYS A 83 6.23 -6.51 21.73
N CYS A 84 5.94 -5.32 21.19
CA CYS A 84 4.97 -4.41 21.78
C CYS A 84 3.56 -5.01 21.82
N LYS A 85 3.16 -5.77 20.79
CA LYS A 85 1.88 -6.49 20.76
C LYS A 85 1.81 -7.57 21.83
N GLU A 86 2.89 -8.31 22.08
CA GLU A 86 2.96 -9.32 23.15
C GLU A 86 2.79 -8.71 24.55
N ILE A 87 3.39 -7.53 24.78
CA ILE A 87 3.34 -6.85 26.09
C ILE A 87 1.99 -6.18 26.33
N THR A 88 1.46 -5.49 25.33
CA THR A 88 0.23 -4.69 25.49
C THR A 88 -1.05 -5.50 25.30
N GLY A 89 -1.00 -6.65 24.61
CA GLY A 89 -2.17 -7.45 24.26
C GLY A 89 -3.12 -6.79 23.24
N HIS A 90 -2.80 -5.58 22.76
CA HIS A 90 -3.63 -4.83 21.82
C HIS A 90 -3.14 -5.00 20.38
N TYR A 91 -4.06 -5.03 19.42
CA TYR A 91 -3.74 -5.26 18.00
C TYR A 91 -3.57 -3.98 17.17
N GLY A 92 -4.05 -2.83 17.67
CA GLY A 92 -4.00 -1.57 16.93
C GLY A 92 -2.71 -0.78 17.18
N ILE A 93 -2.06 -0.27 16.13
CA ILE A 93 -0.82 0.53 16.25
C ILE A 93 -1.05 1.78 17.12
N GLY A 94 -2.23 2.42 17.02
CA GLY A 94 -2.60 3.55 17.88
C GLY A 94 -2.75 3.19 19.36
N THR A 95 -3.37 2.05 19.66
CA THR A 95 -3.54 1.54 21.04
C THR A 95 -2.24 1.02 21.63
N ILE A 96 -1.38 0.39 20.82
CA ILE A 96 -0.04 -0.03 21.24
C ILE A 96 0.81 1.22 21.56
N GLY A 97 0.73 2.25 20.73
CA GLY A 97 1.40 3.53 20.95
C GLY A 97 0.92 4.27 22.21
N TYR A 98 -0.36 4.14 22.55
CA TYR A 98 -0.92 4.67 23.80
C TYR A 98 -0.31 4.01 25.04
N GLU A 99 -0.27 2.68 25.06
CA GLU A 99 0.25 1.93 26.20
C GLU A 99 1.77 2.11 26.36
N CYS A 100 2.52 2.23 25.26
CA CYS A 100 3.98 2.40 25.34
C CYS A 100 4.43 3.84 25.67
N PHE A 101 3.73 4.88 25.19
CA PHE A 101 4.19 6.29 25.27
C PHE A 101 3.17 7.24 25.94
N GLY A 102 2.00 6.75 26.32
CA GLY A 102 0.95 7.53 26.98
C GLY A 102 0.03 8.31 26.02
N ARG A 103 -0.81 9.19 26.61
CA ARG A 103 -1.98 9.79 25.94
C ARG A 103 -1.68 10.68 24.73
N LYS A 104 -0.51 11.33 24.68
CA LYS A 104 -0.13 12.19 23.55
C LYS A 104 0.28 11.40 22.30
N SER A 105 0.75 10.16 22.49
CA SER A 105 1.24 9.29 21.42
C SER A 105 0.15 8.92 20.42
N ILE A 106 -1.09 8.69 20.90
CA ILE A 106 -2.26 8.39 20.05
C ILE A 106 -2.40 9.41 18.93
N PHE A 107 -2.42 10.70 19.27
CA PHE A 107 -2.69 11.76 18.29
C PHE A 107 -1.58 11.82 17.22
N ILE A 108 -0.34 11.63 17.64
CA ILE A 108 0.82 11.62 16.75
C ILE A 108 0.75 10.42 15.79
N VAL A 109 0.48 9.21 16.30
CA VAL A 109 0.38 7.99 15.50
C VAL A 109 -0.74 8.11 14.46
N TYR A 110 -1.94 8.56 14.86
CA TYR A 110 -3.05 8.72 13.92
C TYR A 110 -2.77 9.79 12.86
N THR A 111 -2.11 10.90 13.24
CA THR A 111 -1.72 11.94 12.28
C THR A 111 -0.72 11.41 11.26
N LEU A 112 0.31 10.68 11.71
CA LEU A 112 1.28 10.02 10.84
C LEU A 112 0.61 8.99 9.91
N THR A 113 -0.32 8.18 10.44
CA THR A 113 -1.09 7.24 9.63
C THR A 113 -1.93 7.95 8.57
N CYS A 114 -2.57 9.07 8.90
CA CYS A 114 -3.33 9.86 7.92
C CYS A 114 -2.42 10.38 6.80
N ILE A 115 -1.25 10.92 7.15
CA ILE A 115 -0.27 11.38 6.16
C ILE A 115 0.19 10.23 5.27
N LEU A 116 0.46 9.04 5.82
CA LEU A 116 0.85 7.86 5.03
C LEU A 116 -0.30 7.37 4.12
N CYS A 117 -1.53 7.39 4.62
CA CYS A 117 -2.71 7.00 3.84
C CYS A 117 -3.00 7.95 2.68
N LEU A 118 -2.60 9.22 2.77
CA LEU A 118 -2.71 10.17 1.65
C LEU A 118 -1.48 10.15 0.75
N GLY A 119 -0.29 10.10 1.34
CA GLY A 119 0.99 10.21 0.63
C GLY A 119 1.35 8.98 -0.18
N LEU A 120 1.03 7.76 0.28
CA LEU A 120 1.35 6.57 -0.50
C LEU A 120 0.50 6.50 -1.78
N PRO A 121 -0.84 6.57 -1.74
CA PRO A 121 -1.64 6.51 -2.96
C PRO A 121 -1.35 7.65 -3.94
N SER A 122 -1.09 8.87 -3.45
CA SER A 122 -0.74 9.99 -4.33
C SER A 122 0.59 9.74 -5.06
N SER A 123 1.60 9.23 -4.36
CA SER A 123 2.89 8.88 -4.96
C SER A 123 2.74 7.75 -6.00
N PHE A 124 1.91 6.75 -5.71
CA PHE A 124 1.62 5.68 -6.65
C PHE A 124 0.92 6.17 -7.92
N MET A 125 0.00 7.12 -7.81
CA MET A 125 -0.65 7.70 -8.99
C MET A 125 0.32 8.47 -9.88
N ILE A 126 1.27 9.21 -9.29
CA ILE A 126 2.31 9.92 -10.06
C ILE A 126 3.18 8.92 -10.83
N ILE A 127 3.68 7.88 -10.16
CA ILE A 127 4.51 6.84 -10.81
C ILE A 127 3.72 6.10 -11.89
N PHE A 128 2.44 5.82 -11.64
CA PHE A 128 1.57 5.17 -12.61
C PHE A 128 1.32 6.07 -13.84
N SER A 129 1.11 7.37 -13.65
CA SER A 129 0.98 8.35 -14.74
C SER A 129 2.23 8.37 -15.63
N ASP A 130 3.41 8.39 -15.02
CA ASP A 130 4.68 8.35 -15.75
C ASP A 130 4.84 7.05 -16.55
N ALA A 131 4.42 5.92 -15.98
CA ALA A 131 4.45 4.62 -16.66
C ALA A 131 3.39 4.50 -17.77
N ALA A 132 2.22 5.12 -17.60
CA ALA A 132 1.10 5.01 -18.52
C ALA A 132 1.24 5.94 -19.74
N THR A 133 1.84 7.12 -19.57
CA THR A 133 2.03 8.12 -20.63
C THR A 133 2.61 7.55 -21.94
N PRO A 134 3.76 6.86 -21.95
CA PRO A 134 4.33 6.30 -23.19
C PRO A 134 3.48 5.18 -23.80
N LEU A 135 2.70 4.45 -22.98
CA LEU A 135 1.81 3.39 -23.46
C LEU A 135 0.59 3.98 -24.20
N VAL A 136 0.04 5.07 -23.66
CA VAL A 136 -1.10 5.79 -24.26
C VAL A 136 -0.69 6.47 -25.56
N GLU A 137 0.49 7.11 -25.59
CA GLU A 137 1.04 7.72 -26.80
C GLU A 137 1.21 6.68 -27.93
N LYS A 138 1.70 5.49 -27.61
CA LYS A 138 1.90 4.41 -28.57
C LYS A 138 0.59 3.78 -29.07
N MET A 139 -0.44 3.71 -28.22
CA MET A 139 -1.73 3.12 -28.58
C MET A 139 -2.64 4.08 -29.35
N LEU A 140 -2.60 5.38 -29.05
CA LEU A 140 -3.43 6.38 -29.73
C LEU A 140 -2.72 7.01 -30.95
N GLY A 141 -1.40 6.92 -31.05
CA GLY A 141 -0.66 7.50 -32.18
C GLY A 141 -0.75 9.03 -32.26
N VAL A 142 -1.24 9.67 -31.20
CA VAL A 142 -1.43 11.11 -31.12
C VAL A 142 -0.42 11.68 -30.12
N GLU A 143 0.57 12.42 -30.64
CA GLU A 143 1.53 13.16 -29.84
C GLU A 143 0.89 14.46 -29.33
N ASN A 144 0.11 14.39 -28.25
CA ASN A 144 -0.51 15.57 -27.64
C ASN A 144 0.06 15.81 -26.24
N HIS A 145 0.90 16.85 -26.11
CA HIS A 145 1.33 17.41 -24.81
C HIS A 145 0.15 17.68 -23.86
N MET A 146 -1.04 17.95 -24.40
CA MET A 146 -2.28 18.16 -23.63
C MET A 146 -2.72 16.92 -22.83
N ILE A 147 -2.47 15.70 -23.32
CA ILE A 147 -2.84 14.45 -22.62
C ILE A 147 -1.95 14.25 -21.39
N ARG A 148 -0.65 14.54 -21.50
CA ARG A 148 0.28 14.52 -20.36
C ARG A 148 -0.16 15.47 -19.25
N TYR A 149 -0.50 16.72 -19.60
CA TYR A 149 -1.00 17.69 -18.62
C TYR A 149 -2.37 17.30 -18.05
N LEU A 150 -3.26 16.68 -18.84
CA LEU A 150 -4.55 16.19 -18.34
C LEU A 150 -4.37 15.05 -17.33
N ILE A 151 -3.47 14.09 -17.58
CA ILE A 151 -3.19 12.98 -16.65
C ILE A 151 -2.54 13.51 -15.36
N LEU A 152 -1.60 14.47 -15.48
CA LEU A 152 -0.99 15.14 -14.33
C LEU A 152 -1.95 16.06 -13.55
N ALA A 153 -3.00 16.58 -14.19
CA ALA A 153 -4.00 17.45 -13.55
C ALA A 153 -5.20 16.68 -12.96
N ILE A 154 -5.44 15.44 -13.41
CA ILE A 154 -6.43 14.52 -12.83
C ILE A 154 -5.84 13.76 -11.63
N CYS A 155 -4.51 13.58 -11.56
CA CYS A 155 -3.79 13.14 -10.36
C CYS A 155 -3.64 14.26 -9.34
#